data_AF-A0A7S1SQ07-F1
#
_entry.id   AF-A0A7S1SQ07-F1
#
_cell.length_a   1.000
_cell.length_b   1.000
_cell.length_c   1.000
_cell.angle_alpha   90.00
_cell.angle_beta   90.00
_cell.angle_gamma   90.00
#
_symmetry.space_group_name_H-M   'P 1'
#
loop_
_entity.id
_entity.type
_entity.pdbx_description
1 polymer ?
#
loop_
_entity_poly.entity_id
_entity_poly.type
_entity_poly.pdbx_seq_one_letter_code
_entity_poly.pdbx_strand_id
1 'polypeptide(L)'
;MMIGGGGVVGTMDVVAVVGGVSVRDGECSEAGEDGTSSAAYMANLCVHPNARRQSIGVRMIEYARCVAALWGTEVLFVEVEVSNSAAISMYAANGFVERSRRQMFGVATILLEQQQQPQRHGHTDERHPLLRPPKGTCEELR
;
A
#
# COMPACT_ATOMS: atom_id res chain seq x y z
N MET A 1 4.37 8.67 -29.66
CA MET A 1 4.35 7.20 -29.74
C MET A 1 3.07 6.74 -29.05
N MET A 2 2.06 6.35 -29.83
CA MET A 2 0.75 5.94 -29.32
C MET A 2 0.87 4.50 -28.84
N ILE A 3 0.69 4.24 -27.55
CA ILE A 3 0.58 2.87 -27.03
C ILE A 3 -0.85 2.43 -27.31
N GLY A 4 -1.11 1.98 -28.54
CA GLY A 4 -2.36 1.37 -28.94
C GLY A 4 -2.42 -0.09 -28.47
N GLY A 5 -3.46 -0.43 -27.70
CA GLY A 5 -3.72 -1.77 -27.18
C GLY A 5 -3.62 -1.82 -25.66
N GLY A 6 -4.73 -2.13 -24.98
CA GLY A 6 -4.79 -2.28 -23.52
C GLY A 6 -3.94 -3.46 -23.05
N GLY A 7 -2.66 -3.20 -22.79
CA GLY A 7 -1.71 -4.16 -22.21
C GLY A 7 -1.52 -3.93 -20.72
N VAL A 8 -1.24 -5.00 -19.98
CA VAL A 8 -0.82 -4.89 -18.57
C VAL A 8 0.61 -4.34 -18.53
N VAL A 9 0.78 -3.16 -17.92
CA VAL A 9 2.06 -2.43 -17.84
C VAL A 9 2.67 -2.43 -16.43
N GLY A 10 2.02 -3.08 -15.48
CA GLY A 10 2.49 -3.20 -14.11
C GLY A 10 1.64 -4.17 -13.30
N THR A 11 2.17 -4.58 -12.15
CA THR A 11 1.52 -5.46 -11.17
C THR A 11 1.72 -4.86 -9.79
N MET A 12 0.72 -5.03 -8.92
CA MET A 12 0.79 -4.62 -7.53
C MET A 12 0.02 -5.61 -6.67
N ASP A 13 0.63 -6.00 -5.56
CA ASP A 13 0.05 -6.93 -4.60
C ASP A 13 -0.14 -6.21 -3.27
N VAL A 14 -1.38 -6.21 -2.75
CA VAL A 14 -1.74 -5.62 -1.46
C VAL A 14 -2.35 -6.71 -0.61
N VAL A 15 -1.86 -6.87 0.62
CA VAL A 15 -2.26 -7.94 1.53
C VAL A 15 -2.78 -7.32 2.81
N ALA A 16 -4.01 -7.67 3.21
CA ALA A 16 -4.51 -7.33 4.53
C ALA A 16 -3.84 -8.22 5.59
N VAL A 17 -3.31 -7.59 6.63
CA VAL A 17 -2.70 -8.22 7.79
C VAL A 17 -3.67 -8.05 8.95
N VAL A 18 -4.34 -9.14 9.31
CA VAL A 18 -5.33 -9.20 10.39
C VAL A 18 -4.80 -10.14 11.48
N GLY A 19 -4.60 -9.62 12.69
CA GLY A 19 -4.11 -10.39 13.84
C GLY A 19 -3.07 -9.61 14.65
N GLY A 20 -3.42 -9.25 15.89
CA GLY A 20 -2.72 -8.27 16.70
C GLY A 20 -1.39 -8.73 17.31
N VAL A 21 -0.37 -7.90 17.14
CA VAL A 21 0.60 -7.58 18.19
C VAL A 21 0.84 -6.07 18.10
N SER A 22 0.32 -5.32 19.07
CA SER A 22 0.74 -3.93 19.25
C SER A 22 2.03 -3.91 20.07
N VAL A 23 3.15 -3.57 19.44
CA VAL A 23 4.39 -3.25 20.17
C VAL A 23 4.37 -1.77 20.50
N ARG A 24 4.19 -1.43 21.78
CA ARG A 24 4.42 -0.08 22.30
C ARG A 24 5.54 -0.18 23.34
N ASP A 25 6.60 0.61 23.14
CA ASP A 25 7.63 0.91 24.14
C ASP A 25 8.23 -0.30 24.90
N GLY A 26 8.45 -1.43 24.22
CA GLY A 26 9.22 -2.55 24.79
C GLY A 26 8.45 -3.51 25.71
N GLU A 27 7.14 -3.37 25.86
CA GLU A 27 6.31 -4.32 26.62
C GLU A 27 5.33 -5.06 25.70
N CYS A 28 5.37 -6.39 25.77
CA CYS A 28 4.45 -7.28 25.08
C CYS A 28 3.20 -7.43 25.96
N SER A 29 2.10 -6.75 25.60
CA SER A 29 0.79 -6.99 26.25
C SER A 29 -0.12 -7.74 25.30
N GLU A 30 -0.84 -8.73 25.83
CA GLU A 30 -1.89 -9.44 25.12
C GLU A 30 -2.97 -8.41 24.72
N ALA A 31 -3.22 -8.28 23.41
CA ALA A 31 -4.26 -7.41 22.91
C ALA A 31 -5.61 -7.92 23.41
N GLY A 32 -6.32 -7.11 24.22
CA GLY A 32 -7.74 -7.33 24.49
C GLY A 32 -8.54 -7.34 23.18
N GLU A 33 -9.77 -7.87 23.24
CA GLU A 33 -10.65 -8.14 22.09
C GLU A 33 -10.96 -6.93 21.18
N ASP A 34 -10.50 -5.73 21.55
CA ASP A 34 -10.72 -4.45 20.85
C ASP A 34 -9.42 -3.85 20.25
N GLY A 35 -8.29 -4.57 20.34
CA GLY A 35 -6.93 -4.06 20.08
C GLY A 35 -6.21 -4.66 18.86
N THR A 36 -6.93 -5.11 17.84
CA THR A 36 -6.30 -5.60 16.60
C THR A 36 -5.96 -4.41 15.70
N SER A 37 -4.71 -3.94 15.71
CA SER A 37 -4.27 -2.99 14.68
C SER A 37 -4.31 -3.71 13.33
N SER A 38 -5.20 -3.25 12.45
CA SER A 38 -5.39 -3.78 11.11
C SER A 38 -4.44 -3.05 10.17
N ALA A 39 -3.59 -3.77 9.44
CA ALA A 39 -2.62 -3.16 8.53
C ALA A 39 -2.72 -3.75 7.13
N ALA A 40 -2.23 -3.03 6.13
CA ALA A 40 -2.07 -3.50 4.76
C ALA A 40 -0.59 -3.50 4.39
N TYR A 41 -0.11 -4.59 3.79
CA TYR A 41 1.25 -4.71 3.27
C TYR A 41 1.24 -4.66 1.74
N MET A 42 1.98 -3.71 1.16
CA MET A 42 2.24 -3.68 -0.28
C MET A 42 3.47 -4.55 -0.58
N ALA A 43 3.24 -5.81 -0.90
CA ALA A 43 4.31 -6.81 -1.07
C ALA A 43 5.09 -6.65 -2.38
N ASN A 44 4.46 -6.09 -3.39
CA ASN A 44 5.04 -5.92 -4.72
C ASN A 44 4.41 -4.70 -5.40
N LEU A 45 5.24 -3.92 -6.10
CA LEU A 45 4.81 -2.89 -7.02
C LEU A 45 5.85 -2.78 -8.12
N CYS A 46 5.48 -3.22 -9.33
CA CYS A 46 6.37 -3.23 -10.48
C CYS A 46 5.71 -2.54 -11.67
N VAL A 47 6.47 -1.69 -12.37
CA VAL A 47 6.07 -1.08 -13.64
C VAL A 47 7.07 -1.51 -14.71
N HIS A 48 6.53 -1.96 -15.85
CA HIS A 48 7.31 -2.35 -17.02
C HIS A 48 8.27 -1.21 -17.42
N PRO A 49 9.56 -1.48 -17.71
CA PRO A 49 10.57 -0.45 -17.98
C PRO A 49 10.13 0.61 -19.00
N ASN A 50 9.52 0.20 -20.10
CA ASN A 50 9.07 1.10 -21.18
C ASN A 50 7.82 1.94 -20.81
N ALA A 51 7.17 1.64 -19.69
CA ALA A 51 5.99 2.35 -19.20
C ALA A 51 6.30 3.21 -17.95
N ARG A 52 7.56 3.27 -17.52
CA ARG A 52 7.98 4.09 -16.37
C ARG A 52 7.91 5.59 -16.69
N ARG A 53 8.01 6.41 -15.64
CA ARG A 53 8.01 7.89 -15.71
C ARG A 53 6.71 8.50 -16.29
N GLN A 54 5.63 7.74 -16.23
CA GLN A 54 4.27 8.16 -16.60
C GLN A 54 3.30 8.11 -15.40
N SER A 55 3.85 8.22 -14.18
CA SER A 55 3.10 8.19 -12.91
C SER A 55 2.27 6.92 -12.64
N ILE A 56 2.49 5.83 -13.38
CA ILE A 56 1.76 4.57 -13.21
C ILE A 56 1.94 4.01 -11.78
N GLY A 57 3.17 4.02 -11.25
CA GLY A 57 3.44 3.59 -9.87
C GLY A 57 2.72 4.44 -8.83
N VAL A 58 2.64 5.76 -9.05
CA VAL A 58 1.92 6.68 -8.17
C VAL A 58 0.42 6.36 -8.16
N ARG A 59 -0.19 6.16 -9.33
CA ARG A 59 -1.60 5.76 -9.43
C ARG A 59 -1.89 4.42 -8.76
N MET A 60 -0.94 3.48 -8.84
CA MET A 60 -1.07 2.21 -8.12
C MET A 60 -1.01 2.40 -6.60
N ILE A 61 -0.15 3.29 -6.08
CA ILE A 61 -0.12 3.64 -4.65
C ILE A 61 -1.45 4.26 -4.20
N GLU A 62 -2.02 5.17 -4.98
CA GLU A 62 -3.34 5.76 -4.70
C GLU A 62 -4.43 4.68 -4.62
N TYR A 63 -4.42 3.74 -5.59
CA TYR A 63 -5.35 2.61 -5.58
C TYR A 63 -5.13 1.70 -4.36
N ALA A 64 -3.89 1.41 -3.98
CA ALA A 64 -3.59 0.61 -2.79
C ALA A 64 -4.10 1.28 -1.51
N ARG A 65 -4.00 2.61 -1.40
CA ARG A 65 -4.59 3.36 -0.28
C ARG A 65 -6.10 3.22 -0.23
N CYS A 66 -6.78 3.31 -1.37
CA CYS A 66 -8.22 3.05 -1.43
C CYS A 66 -8.57 1.64 -0.96
N VAL A 67 -7.85 0.62 -1.46
CA VAL A 67 -8.04 -0.78 -1.07
C VAL A 67 -7.79 -1.00 0.42
N ALA A 68 -6.70 -0.44 0.96
CA ALA A 68 -6.36 -0.50 2.38
C ALA A 68 -7.43 0.17 3.26
N ALA A 69 -7.95 1.33 2.85
CA ALA A 69 -9.03 2.02 3.54
C ALA A 69 -10.35 1.22 3.51
N LEU A 70 -10.65 0.55 2.40
CA LEU A 70 -11.83 -0.31 2.26
C LEU A 70 -11.79 -1.52 3.18
N TRP A 71 -10.58 -2.04 3.44
CA TRP A 71 -10.37 -3.11 4.41
C TRP A 71 -10.37 -2.61 5.87
N GLY A 72 -10.54 -1.30 6.10
CA GLY A 72 -10.50 -0.71 7.43
C GLY A 72 -9.13 -0.81 8.09
N THR A 73 -8.05 -0.89 7.30
CA THR A 73 -6.69 -0.90 7.84
C THR A 73 -6.27 0.51 8.27
N GLU A 74 -5.57 0.59 9.39
CA GLU A 74 -5.06 1.84 9.99
C GLU A 74 -3.73 2.26 9.36
N VAL A 75 -2.97 1.30 8.84
CA VAL A 75 -1.62 1.52 8.32
C VAL A 75 -1.44 0.79 6.99
N LEU A 76 -0.84 1.46 6.01
CA LEU A 76 -0.31 0.83 4.80
C LEU A 76 1.22 0.91 4.85
N PHE A 77 1.91 -0.22 4.70
CA PHE A 77 3.37 -0.26 4.75
C PHE A 77 3.99 -1.08 3.61
N VAL A 78 5.27 -0.82 3.37
CA VAL A 78 6.10 -1.47 2.34
C VAL A 78 7.53 -1.59 2.83
N GLU A 79 8.20 -2.69 2.47
CA GLU A 79 9.64 -2.85 2.67
C GLU A 79 10.38 -2.56 1.37
N VAL A 80 11.46 -1.77 1.46
CA VAL A 80 12.23 -1.35 0.29
C VAL A 80 13.72 -1.51 0.58
N GLU A 81 14.47 -2.09 -0.38
CA GLU A 81 15.92 -2.12 -0.31
C GLU A 81 16.50 -0.70 -0.35
N VAL A 82 17.45 -0.38 0.53
CA VAL A 82 18.09 0.94 0.64
C VAL A 82 18.71 1.40 -0.69
N SER A 83 19.16 0.46 -1.53
CA SER A 83 19.73 0.75 -2.85
C SER A 83 18.69 1.25 -3.88
N ASN A 84 17.39 1.01 -3.63
CA ASN A 84 16.30 1.38 -4.53
C ASN A 84 15.82 2.83 -4.28
N SER A 85 16.71 3.78 -4.54
CA SER A 85 16.46 5.21 -4.32
C SER A 85 15.24 5.76 -5.07
N ALA A 86 14.93 5.21 -6.25
CA ALA A 86 13.76 5.56 -7.03
C ALA A 86 12.45 5.20 -6.32
N ALA A 87 12.35 3.99 -5.77
CA ALA A 87 11.17 3.58 -5.00
C ALA A 87 11.05 4.38 -3.71
N ILE A 88 12.14 4.58 -2.98
CA ILE A 88 12.15 5.36 -1.73
C ILE A 88 11.64 6.79 -1.99
N SER A 89 12.13 7.44 -3.04
CA SER A 89 11.69 8.79 -3.42
C SER A 89 10.22 8.81 -3.84
N MET A 90 9.75 7.78 -4.56
CA MET A 90 8.35 7.65 -4.94
C MET A 90 7.44 7.50 -3.72
N TYR A 91 7.78 6.64 -2.77
CA TYR A 91 7.00 6.42 -1.55
C TYR A 91 7.02 7.66 -0.64
N ALA A 92 8.18 8.29 -0.43
CA ALA A 92 8.30 9.50 0.36
C ALA A 92 7.45 10.65 -0.21
N ALA A 93 7.46 10.84 -1.54
CA ALA A 93 6.61 11.82 -2.20
C ALA A 93 5.10 11.53 -2.06
N ASN A 94 4.73 10.29 -1.74
CA ASN A 94 3.35 9.86 -1.51
C ASN A 94 2.97 9.79 -0.02
N GLY A 95 3.81 10.32 0.88
CA GLY A 95 3.50 10.45 2.31
C GLY A 95 3.95 9.28 3.19
N PHE A 96 4.70 8.33 2.64
CA PHE A 96 5.30 7.27 3.45
C PHE A 96 6.51 7.80 4.23
N VAL A 97 6.70 7.29 5.45
CA VAL A 97 7.81 7.64 6.34
C VAL A 97 8.58 6.39 6.76
N GLU A 98 9.91 6.50 6.88
CA GLU A 98 10.75 5.42 7.40
C GLU A 98 10.45 5.18 8.88
N ARG A 99 10.14 3.94 9.23
CA ARG A 99 9.86 3.52 10.61
C ARG A 99 10.95 2.66 11.21
N SER A 100 11.51 1.77 10.41
CA SER A 100 12.57 0.91 10.84
C SER A 100 13.51 0.62 9.68
N ARG A 101 14.72 0.22 10.04
CA ARG A 101 15.75 -0.21 9.12
C ARG A 101 16.33 -1.51 9.64
N ARG A 102 16.53 -2.47 8.75
CA ARG A 102 17.15 -3.75 9.07
C ARG A 102 18.21 -4.09 8.05
N GLN A 103 19.26 -4.77 8.53
CA GLN A 103 20.27 -5.37 7.67
C GLN A 103 20.26 -6.88 7.88
N MET A 104 20.12 -7.63 6.78
CA MET A 104 20.18 -9.09 6.77
C MET A 104 21.00 -9.55 5.57
N PHE A 105 21.94 -10.48 5.78
CA PHE A 105 22.71 -11.11 4.71
C PHE A 105 23.34 -10.12 3.69
N GLY A 106 23.79 -8.96 4.18
CA GLY A 106 24.40 -7.92 3.33
C GLY A 106 23.43 -7.00 2.61
N VAL A 107 22.11 -7.23 2.71
CA VAL A 107 21.07 -6.37 2.15
C VAL A 107 20.49 -5.50 3.27
N ALA A 108 20.40 -4.20 3.03
CA ALA A 108 19.74 -3.27 3.93
C ALA A 108 18.36 -2.90 3.39
N THR A 109 17.34 -3.04 4.24
CA THR A 109 15.94 -2.79 3.92
C THR A 109 15.37 -1.79 4.91
N ILE A 110 14.51 -0.89 4.44
CA ILE A 110 13.76 0.04 5.27
C ILE A 110 12.27 -0.29 5.18
N LEU A 111 11.58 -0.23 6.32
CA LEU A 111 10.13 -0.27 6.38
C LEU A 111 9.60 1.15 6.29
N LEU A 112 8.83 1.41 5.26
CA LEU A 112 8.13 2.66 5.03
C LEU A 112 6.65 2.45 5.34
N GLU A 113 6.04 3.33 6.12
CA GLU A 113 4.60 3.27 6.39
C GLU A 113 3.90 4.59 6.15
N GLN A 114 2.60 4.52 5.91
CA GLN A 114 1.70 5.66 5.87
C GLN A 114 0.46 5.33 6.70
N GLN A 115 0.13 6.21 7.63
CA GLN A 115 -1.12 6.14 8.38
C GLN A 115 -2.30 6.38 7.44
N GLN A 116 -3.35 5.57 7.56
CA GLN A 116 -4.62 5.78 6.86
C GLN A 116 -5.44 6.80 7.64
N GLN A 117 -6.08 7.73 6.93
CA GLN A 117 -7.09 8.57 7.56
C GLN A 117 -8.35 7.72 7.77
N PRO A 118 -8.89 7.63 9.00
CA PRO A 118 -10.10 6.86 9.23
C PRO A 118 -11.26 7.50 8.48
N GLN A 119 -11.71 6.82 7.42
CA GLN A 119 -12.99 7.13 6.79
C GLN A 119 -14.07 6.61 7.74
N ARG A 120 -14.70 7.49 8.53
CA ARG A 120 -15.87 7.14 9.35
C ARG A 120 -17.03 6.78 8.43
N HIS A 121 -17.10 5.53 7.96
CA HIS A 121 -18.28 5.00 7.29
C HIS A 121 -19.11 4.23 8.32
N GLY A 122 -20.28 4.80 8.64
CA GLY A 122 -21.31 4.10 9.37
C GLY A 122 -21.88 2.96 8.54
N HIS A 123 -22.12 1.84 9.24
CA HIS A 123 -22.94 0.69 8.84
C HIS A 123 -22.44 -0.15 7.65
N THR A 124 -22.12 -1.40 7.97
CA THR A 124 -21.74 -2.50 7.09
C THR A 124 -22.83 -2.77 6.05
N ASP A 125 -22.61 -2.44 4.79
CA ASP A 125 -23.37 -3.01 3.68
C ASP A 125 -22.48 -4.04 2.96
N GLU A 126 -22.82 -5.32 3.13
CA GLU A 126 -22.14 -6.50 2.58
C GLU A 126 -22.21 -6.61 1.03
N ARG A 127 -22.41 -5.50 0.33
CA ARG A 127 -22.49 -5.40 -1.14
C ARG A 127 -21.57 -4.33 -1.69
N HIS A 128 -20.36 -4.20 -1.14
CA HIS A 128 -19.42 -3.15 -1.55
C HIS A 128 -18.94 -3.35 -3.01
N PRO A 129 -19.19 -2.42 -3.96
CA PRO A 129 -18.98 -2.60 -5.41
C PRO A 129 -17.53 -2.82 -5.89
N LEU A 130 -16.55 -2.80 -4.98
CA LEU A 130 -15.12 -2.72 -5.30
C LEU A 130 -14.41 -4.09 -5.32
N LEU A 131 -15.12 -5.17 -5.02
CA LEU A 131 -14.72 -6.53 -5.41
C LEU A 131 -15.01 -6.83 -6.88
N ARG A 132 -15.57 -5.87 -7.64
CA ARG A 132 -15.53 -5.90 -9.11
C ARG A 132 -14.42 -4.97 -9.58
N PRO A 133 -13.58 -5.36 -10.54
CA PRO A 133 -12.74 -4.40 -11.24
C PRO A 133 -13.65 -3.27 -11.75
N PRO A 134 -13.22 -1.99 -11.67
CA PRO A 134 -14.08 -0.86 -12.00
C PRO A 134 -14.67 -1.06 -13.40
N LYS A 135 -16.01 -1.18 -13.47
CA LYS A 135 -16.73 -1.12 -14.75
C LYS A 135 -16.81 0.34 -15.15
N GLY A 136 -15.71 0.86 -15.70
CA GLY A 136 -15.59 2.23 -16.16
C GLY A 136 -14.19 2.44 -16.70
N THR A 137 -14.10 2.78 -17.98
CA THR A 137 -12.87 3.24 -18.60
C THR A 137 -12.34 4.46 -17.85
N CYS A 138 -11.01 4.55 -17.70
CA CYS A 138 -10.26 5.56 -16.93
C CYS A 138 -10.42 7.04 -17.37
N GLU A 139 -11.59 7.47 -17.83
CA GLU A 139 -11.81 8.82 -18.39
C GLU A 139 -12.20 9.88 -17.35
N GLU A 140 -12.40 9.50 -16.09
CA GLU A 140 -12.87 10.42 -15.02
C GLU A 140 -11.80 10.87 -14.01
N LEU A 141 -10.51 10.54 -14.22
CA LEU A 141 -9.39 11.05 -13.41
C LEU A 141 -8.62 12.17 -14.15
N ARG A 142 -9.34 13.21 -14.58
CA ARG A 142 -8.75 14.43 -15.15
C ARG A 142 -8.25 15.38 -14.06
#